data_AF-A0A1F9CL68-F1
#
_entry.id   AF-A0A1F9CL68-F1
#
_cell.length_a   1.000
_cell.length_b   1.000
_cell.length_c   1.000
_cell.angle_alpha   90.00
_cell.angle_beta   90.00
_cell.angle_gamma   90.00
#
_symmetry.space_group_name_H-M   'P 1'
#
loop_
_entity.id
_entity.type
_entity.pdbx_description
1 polymer ?
#
loop_
_entity_poly.entity_id
_entity_poly.type
_entity_poly.pdbx_seq_one_letter_code
_entity_poly.pdbx_strand_id
1 'polypeptide(L)'
;MSSIMKKPSINLMVVFIIFGIFAAGSIAYISVLGENQQINRIIVAYFDTLKDGMYLEACESFSSNFQNGQLSSNERRMNFNFLLELSLLTHYNLIESSDYKVELKRSNVWVPYMSSDVVHVSVLLKRKDARRLFYARSNEQGKDPIDNLIVVVREKRTWKIKELAVADSSLAGIYNDLRQNFDLNKYVQMTSDGFRFNSAEINFKTSSPTDKRLLNFSLYKIQKLLNVPRKKTQGFPLSH
;
A
#
# COMPACT_ATOMS: atom_id res chain seq x y z
N MET A 1 -32.95 55.41 28.60
CA MET A 1 -33.20 53.96 28.47
C MET A 1 -31.91 53.21 28.80
N SER A 2 -31.74 52.81 30.07
CA SER A 2 -30.58 52.04 30.52
C SER A 2 -30.95 50.57 30.54
N SER A 3 -30.37 49.79 29.63
CA SER A 3 -30.50 48.33 29.58
C SER A 3 -29.77 47.71 30.77
N ILE A 4 -30.51 47.18 31.74
CA ILE A 4 -29.95 46.39 32.83
C ILE A 4 -29.59 45.01 32.24
N MET A 5 -28.33 44.84 31.86
CA MET A 5 -27.79 43.51 31.57
C MET A 5 -27.82 42.68 32.87
N LYS A 6 -28.80 41.78 32.98
CA LYS A 6 -28.82 40.76 34.04
C LYS A 6 -27.57 39.89 33.89
N LYS A 7 -26.67 39.99 34.87
CA LYS A 7 -25.47 39.15 34.97
C LYS A 7 -25.91 37.68 34.95
N PRO A 8 -25.36 36.82 34.08
CA PRO A 8 -25.73 35.41 34.08
C PRO A 8 -25.46 34.82 35.46
N SER A 9 -26.42 34.04 35.99
CA SER A 9 -26.20 33.34 37.25
C SER A 9 -25.02 32.38 37.09
N ILE A 10 -24.24 32.20 38.16
CA ILE A 10 -23.02 31.34 38.15
C ILE A 10 -23.32 29.95 37.56
N ASN A 11 -24.52 29.42 37.80
CA ASN A 11 -25.00 28.16 37.24
C ASN A 11 -25.08 28.16 35.70
N LEU A 12 -25.49 29.26 35.07
CA LEU A 12 -25.57 29.38 33.61
C LEU A 12 -24.17 29.38 32.99
N MET A 13 -23.21 30.08 33.60
CA MET A 13 -21.82 30.11 33.14
C MET A 13 -21.17 28.73 33.22
N VAL A 14 -21.40 27.98 34.31
CA VAL A 14 -20.90 26.61 34.47
C VAL A 14 -21.48 25.68 33.39
N VAL A 15 -22.78 25.80 33.07
CA VAL A 15 -23.41 25.01 32.00
C VAL A 15 -22.78 25.29 30.63
N PHE A 16 -22.51 26.56 30.29
CA PHE A 16 -21.83 26.90 29.04
C PHE A 16 -20.39 26.36 28.98
N ILE A 17 -19.66 26.38 30.09
CA ILE A 17 -18.31 25.81 30.16
C ILE A 17 -18.36 24.29 29.94
N ILE A 18 -19.26 23.57 30.62
CA ILE A 18 -19.42 22.11 30.45
C ILE A 18 -19.79 21.78 29.00
N PHE A 19 -20.74 22.52 28.41
CA PHE A 19 -21.14 22.33 27.03
C PHE A 19 -19.98 22.62 26.07
N GLY A 20 -19.21 23.68 26.32
CA GLY A 20 -18.01 24.01 25.55
C GLY A 20 -16.96 22.91 25.58
N ILE A 21 -16.69 22.34 26.75
CA ILE A 21 -15.75 21.20 26.91
C ILE A 21 -16.27 19.97 26.16
N PHE A 22 -17.57 19.65 26.30
CA PHE A 22 -18.17 18.51 25.61
C PHE A 22 -18.12 18.66 24.08
N ALA A 23 -18.44 19.85 23.57
CA ALA A 23 -18.37 20.15 22.14
C ALA A 23 -16.92 20.05 21.62
N ALA A 24 -15.96 20.64 22.33
CA ALA A 24 -14.55 20.54 21.98
C ALA A 24 -14.04 19.09 21.99
N GLY A 25 -14.42 18.31 23.01
CA GLY A 25 -14.08 16.89 23.09
C GLY A 25 -14.66 16.06 21.94
N SER A 26 -15.92 16.33 21.55
CA SER A 26 -16.58 15.66 20.43
C SER A 26 -15.90 15.97 19.09
N ILE A 27 -15.55 17.25 18.86
CA ILE A 27 -14.84 17.67 17.64
C ILE A 27 -13.46 17.01 17.57
N ALA A 28 -12.71 16.99 18.68
CA ALA A 28 -11.42 16.33 18.77
C ALA A 28 -11.54 14.82 18.46
N TYR A 29 -12.54 14.14 19.05
CA TYR A 29 -12.79 12.73 18.81
C TYR A 29 -13.08 12.42 17.33
N ILE A 30 -13.97 13.18 16.69
CA ILE A 30 -14.30 13.01 15.27
C ILE A 30 -13.05 13.26 14.39
N SER A 31 -12.25 14.27 14.71
CA SER A 31 -11.01 14.56 13.99
C SER A 31 -10.02 13.38 14.06
N VAL A 32 -9.85 12.81 15.25
CA VAL A 32 -9.00 11.61 15.47
C VAL A 32 -9.51 10.43 14.66
N LEU A 33 -10.82 10.17 14.66
CA LEU A 33 -11.41 9.11 13.84
C LEU A 33 -11.16 9.34 12.34
N GLY A 34 -11.31 10.58 11.87
CA GLY A 34 -11.06 10.97 10.48
C GLY A 34 -9.61 10.72 10.05
N GLU A 35 -8.64 11.14 10.86
CA GLU A 35 -7.21 10.91 10.62
C GLU A 35 -6.87 9.41 10.58
N ASN A 36 -7.42 8.62 11.52
CA ASN A 36 -7.21 7.18 11.52
C ASN A 36 -7.86 6.48 10.32
N GLN A 37 -8.97 7.00 9.79
CA GLN A 37 -9.53 6.51 8.54
C GLN A 37 -8.64 6.83 7.34
N GLN A 38 -7.90 7.95 7.33
CA GLN A 38 -6.98 8.25 6.23
C GLN A 38 -5.88 7.20 6.11
N ILE A 39 -5.38 6.65 7.23
CA ILE A 39 -4.41 5.54 7.22
C ILE A 39 -4.96 4.34 6.43
N ASN A 40 -6.21 3.95 6.68
CA ASN A 40 -6.84 2.87 5.92
C ASN A 40 -6.98 3.24 4.44
N ARG A 41 -7.38 4.47 4.12
CA ARG A 41 -7.57 4.91 2.73
C ARG A 41 -6.27 4.84 1.92
N ILE A 42 -5.13 5.28 2.49
CA ILE A 42 -3.86 5.23 1.76
C ILE A 42 -3.40 3.79 1.50
N ILE A 43 -3.63 2.86 2.45
CA ILE A 43 -3.24 1.46 2.29
C ILE A 43 -4.16 0.77 1.29
N VAL A 44 -5.47 1.00 1.37
CA VAL A 44 -6.44 0.44 0.41
C VAL A 44 -6.14 0.97 -0.99
N ALA A 45 -5.91 2.28 -1.16
CA ALA A 45 -5.54 2.87 -2.44
C ALA A 45 -4.24 2.28 -3.01
N TYR A 46 -3.24 2.04 -2.16
CA TYR A 46 -2.02 1.34 -2.55
C TYR A 46 -2.33 -0.04 -3.15
N PHE A 47 -3.12 -0.86 -2.46
CA PHE A 47 -3.47 -2.20 -2.94
C PHE A 47 -4.40 -2.20 -4.15
N ASP A 48 -5.34 -1.26 -4.25
CA ASP A 48 -6.18 -1.11 -5.43
C ASP A 48 -5.31 -0.78 -6.66
N THR A 49 -4.31 0.09 -6.48
CA THR A 49 -3.33 0.42 -7.53
C THR A 49 -2.49 -0.81 -7.94
N LEU A 50 -2.09 -1.65 -6.98
CA LEU A 50 -1.40 -2.93 -7.27
C LEU A 50 -2.28 -3.90 -8.05
N LYS A 51 -3.53 -4.08 -7.61
CA LYS A 51 -4.50 -4.96 -8.26
C LYS A 51 -4.76 -4.58 -9.72
N ASP A 52 -4.72 -3.28 -10.03
CA ASP A 52 -4.84 -2.75 -11.39
C ASP A 52 -3.54 -2.90 -12.22
N GLY A 53 -2.50 -3.51 -11.67
CA GLY A 53 -1.21 -3.73 -12.33
C GLY A 53 -0.33 -2.48 -12.42
N MET A 54 -0.64 -1.42 -11.68
CA MET A 54 0.04 -0.12 -11.73
C MET A 54 1.17 -0.03 -10.70
N TYR A 55 2.22 -0.84 -10.88
CA TYR A 55 3.27 -1.06 -9.86
C TYR A 55 4.13 0.17 -9.51
N LEU A 56 4.40 1.06 -10.45
CA LEU A 56 5.16 2.29 -10.21
C LEU A 56 4.29 3.35 -9.53
N GLU A 57 3.04 3.53 -9.97
CA GLU A 57 2.08 4.47 -9.38
C GLU A 57 1.76 4.14 -7.92
N ALA A 58 1.72 2.84 -7.57
CA ALA A 58 1.51 2.41 -6.20
C ALA A 58 2.54 3.04 -5.22
N CYS A 59 3.73 3.40 -5.71
CA CYS A 59 4.77 4.06 -4.90
C CYS A 59 4.39 5.49 -4.47
N GLU A 60 3.37 6.13 -5.03
CA GLU A 60 2.93 7.46 -4.59
C GLU A 60 2.44 7.48 -3.13
N SER A 61 1.99 6.32 -2.64
CA SER A 61 1.60 6.12 -1.24
C SER A 61 2.79 6.02 -0.29
N PHE A 62 4.01 5.85 -0.81
CA PHE A 62 5.23 5.66 -0.02
C PHE A 62 5.82 7.00 0.42
N SER A 63 6.44 6.99 1.59
CA SER A 63 7.21 8.13 2.11
C SER A 63 8.42 8.42 1.22
N SER A 64 8.87 9.67 1.19
CA SER A 64 10.01 10.10 0.37
C SER A 64 11.29 9.32 0.75
N ASN A 65 11.48 9.05 2.03
CA ASN A 65 12.65 8.33 2.55
C ASN A 65 12.67 6.87 2.07
N PHE A 66 11.52 6.19 2.07
CA PHE A 66 11.41 4.82 1.59
C PHE A 66 11.71 4.73 0.08
N GLN A 67 11.14 5.67 -0.67
CA GLN A 67 11.34 5.79 -2.11
C GLN A 67 12.77 6.10 -2.53
N ASN A 68 13.48 6.96 -1.79
CA ASN A 68 14.84 7.36 -2.13
C ASN A 68 15.91 6.40 -1.57
N GLY A 69 15.60 5.69 -0.49
CA GLY A 69 16.47 4.69 0.11
C GLY A 69 16.35 3.34 -0.57
N GLN A 70 15.41 2.51 -0.11
CA GLN A 70 15.30 1.10 -0.51
C GLN A 70 14.83 0.93 -1.96
N LEU A 71 14.04 1.88 -2.48
CA LEU A 71 13.40 1.80 -3.79
C LEU A 71 13.92 2.86 -4.77
N SER A 72 15.23 3.08 -4.79
CA SER A 72 15.89 4.21 -5.46
C SER A 72 15.73 4.31 -6.98
N SER A 73 15.27 3.25 -7.67
CA SER A 73 15.02 3.27 -9.12
C SER A 73 13.61 2.79 -9.46
N ASN A 74 13.08 3.25 -10.61
CA ASN A 74 11.77 2.82 -11.11
C ASN A 74 11.71 1.29 -11.28
N GLU A 75 12.79 0.66 -11.76
CA GLU A 75 12.84 -0.79 -11.88
C GLU A 75 12.76 -1.49 -10.51
N ARG A 76 13.53 -1.02 -9.52
CA ARG A 76 13.45 -1.58 -8.16
C ARG A 76 12.06 -1.42 -7.56
N ARG A 77 11.42 -0.27 -7.76
CA ARG A 77 10.02 0.00 -7.33
C ARG A 77 9.04 -0.99 -7.92
N MET A 78 9.07 -1.14 -9.25
CA MET A 78 8.19 -2.05 -9.97
C MET A 78 8.40 -3.50 -9.56
N ASN A 79 9.66 -3.96 -9.55
CA ASN A 79 10.01 -5.32 -9.15
C ASN A 79 9.60 -5.61 -7.70
N PHE A 80 9.87 -4.67 -6.78
CA PHE A 80 9.49 -4.81 -5.38
C PHE A 80 7.97 -4.98 -5.21
N ASN A 81 7.18 -4.09 -5.82
CA ASN A 81 5.72 -4.12 -5.69
C ASN A 81 5.11 -5.35 -6.38
N PHE A 82 5.64 -5.77 -7.52
CA PHE A 82 5.20 -7.00 -8.19
C PHE A 82 5.49 -8.24 -7.34
N LEU A 83 6.71 -8.37 -6.81
CA LEU A 83 7.08 -9.49 -5.94
C LEU A 83 6.27 -9.49 -4.65
N LEU A 84 5.99 -8.32 -4.07
CA LEU A 84 5.14 -8.20 -2.89
C LEU A 84 3.72 -8.68 -3.18
N GLU A 85 3.10 -8.19 -4.25
CA GLU A 85 1.75 -8.61 -4.64
C GLU A 85 1.72 -10.13 -4.87
N LEU A 86 2.68 -10.66 -5.64
CA LEU A 86 2.77 -12.08 -5.94
C LEU A 86 2.96 -12.93 -4.68
N SER A 87 3.75 -12.43 -3.72
CA SER A 87 3.94 -13.08 -2.42
C SER A 87 2.65 -13.13 -1.63
N LEU A 88 1.90 -12.02 -1.58
CA LEU A 88 0.63 -11.93 -0.84
C LEU A 88 -0.44 -12.82 -1.46
N LEU A 89 -0.53 -12.84 -2.79
CA LEU A 89 -1.48 -13.71 -3.50
C LEU A 89 -1.13 -15.18 -3.30
N THR A 90 0.15 -15.55 -3.35
CA THR A 90 0.61 -16.90 -3.02
C THR A 90 0.30 -17.24 -1.56
N HIS A 91 0.60 -16.33 -0.63
CA HIS A 91 0.33 -16.51 0.79
C HIS A 91 -1.16 -16.76 1.04
N TYR A 92 -2.07 -16.02 0.41
CA TYR A 92 -3.52 -16.18 0.63
C TYR A 92 -4.22 -17.15 -0.33
N ASN A 93 -3.48 -17.90 -1.16
CA ASN A 93 -4.04 -18.78 -2.20
C ASN A 93 -5.00 -18.04 -3.17
N LEU A 94 -4.63 -16.82 -3.54
CA LEU A 94 -5.40 -15.92 -4.41
C LEU A 94 -4.76 -15.71 -5.78
N ILE A 95 -3.75 -16.51 -6.15
CA ILE A 95 -2.99 -16.31 -7.40
C ILE A 95 -3.88 -16.31 -8.66
N GLU A 96 -4.92 -17.16 -8.66
CA GLU A 96 -5.91 -17.29 -9.72
C GLU A 96 -6.98 -16.20 -9.72
N SER A 97 -7.13 -15.46 -8.61
CA SER A 97 -8.14 -14.43 -8.46
C SER A 97 -7.53 -13.07 -8.77
N SER A 98 -8.07 -12.38 -9.78
CA SER A 98 -7.70 -10.98 -10.07
C SER A 98 -8.38 -9.98 -9.14
N ASP A 99 -9.44 -10.38 -8.42
CA ASP A 99 -10.23 -9.48 -7.59
C ASP A 99 -10.24 -9.94 -6.12
N TYR A 100 -9.46 -9.24 -5.31
CA TYR A 100 -9.34 -9.45 -3.87
C TYR A 100 -9.74 -8.20 -3.09
N LYS A 101 -10.22 -8.43 -1.86
CA LYS A 101 -10.50 -7.40 -0.86
C LYS A 101 -9.37 -7.37 0.16
N VAL A 102 -8.94 -6.17 0.52
CA VAL A 102 -7.99 -5.94 1.61
C VAL A 102 -8.74 -5.65 2.90
N GLU A 103 -8.40 -6.36 3.96
CA GLU A 103 -8.84 -6.08 5.32
C GLU A 103 -7.63 -5.68 6.17
N LEU A 104 -7.82 -4.64 6.98
CA LEU A 104 -6.75 -4.01 7.75
C LEU A 104 -7.06 -4.10 9.24
N LYS A 105 -6.06 -4.48 10.03
CA LYS A 105 -6.11 -4.44 11.49
C LYS A 105 -4.95 -3.58 11.99
N ARG A 106 -5.27 -2.47 12.65
CA ARG A 106 -4.25 -1.58 13.22
C ARG A 106 -3.80 -2.10 14.59
N SER A 107 -2.50 -2.00 14.87
CA SER A 107 -1.94 -2.31 16.20
C SER A 107 -2.38 -1.28 17.25
N ASN A 108 -2.57 -0.03 16.83
CA ASN A 108 -2.93 1.08 17.70
C ASN A 108 -3.75 2.15 16.94
N VAL A 109 -4.45 2.98 17.72
CA VAL A 109 -5.12 4.19 17.23
C VAL A 109 -4.15 5.35 17.39
N TRP A 110 -3.98 6.17 16.36
CA TRP A 110 -3.23 7.41 16.49
C TRP A 110 -4.06 8.45 17.23
N VAL A 111 -3.49 9.02 18.28
CA VAL A 111 -4.06 10.13 19.06
C VAL A 111 -3.03 11.27 19.07
N PRO A 112 -3.43 12.50 18.69
CA PRO A 112 -2.52 13.63 18.63
C PRO A 112 -1.89 13.89 20.00
N TYR A 113 -0.58 14.18 20.01
CA TYR A 113 0.22 14.49 21.20
C TYR A 113 0.40 13.35 22.23
N MET A 114 -0.38 12.27 22.13
CA MET A 114 -0.32 11.12 23.05
C MET A 114 0.36 9.88 22.45
N SER A 115 0.37 9.75 21.13
CA SER A 115 0.94 8.60 20.42
C SER A 115 2.02 9.02 19.44
N SER A 116 2.89 8.08 19.07
CA SER A 116 3.85 8.28 17.99
C SER A 116 3.12 8.51 16.66
N ASP A 117 3.72 9.32 15.78
CA ASP A 117 3.27 9.50 14.39
C ASP A 117 3.57 8.28 13.50
N VAL A 118 3.59 7.09 14.10
CA VAL A 118 3.84 5.79 13.47
C VAL A 118 2.72 4.85 13.89
N VAL A 119 2.16 4.12 12.92
CA VAL A 119 1.11 3.12 13.13
C VAL A 119 1.47 1.86 12.36
N HIS A 120 1.41 0.71 13.03
CA HIS A 120 1.59 -0.58 12.38
C HIS A 120 0.23 -1.16 11.99
N VAL A 121 0.18 -1.79 10.83
CA VAL A 121 -1.05 -2.31 10.25
C VAL A 121 -0.81 -3.72 9.73
N SER A 122 -1.56 -4.66 10.28
CA SER A 122 -1.67 -6.02 9.77
C SER A 122 -2.60 -6.06 8.56
N VAL A 123 -2.27 -6.91 7.59
CA VAL A 123 -2.98 -7.01 6.30
C VAL A 123 -3.53 -8.41 6.12
N LEU A 124 -4.76 -8.51 5.64
CA LEU A 124 -5.40 -9.76 5.24
C LEU A 124 -6.01 -9.59 3.85
N LEU A 125 -5.73 -10.52 2.93
CA LEU A 125 -6.41 -10.57 1.63
C LEU A 125 -7.52 -11.62 1.64
N LYS A 126 -8.67 -11.29 1.06
CA LYS A 126 -9.81 -12.20 0.89
C LYS A 126 -10.32 -12.17 -0.54
N ARG A 127 -10.85 -13.30 -1.02
CA ARG A 127 -11.58 -13.36 -2.28
C ARG A 127 -12.87 -12.52 -2.16
N LYS A 128 -13.16 -11.67 -3.16
CA LYS A 128 -14.32 -10.77 -3.12
C LYS A 128 -15.66 -11.49 -3.26
N ASP A 129 -15.69 -12.56 -4.05
CA ASP A 129 -16.92 -13.33 -4.35
C ASP A 129 -17.23 -14.45 -3.35
N ALA A 130 -16.69 -14.41 -2.14
CA ALA A 130 -17.10 -15.31 -1.06
C ALA A 130 -18.53 -14.95 -0.58
N ARG A 131 -19.53 -15.19 -1.43
CA ARG A 131 -20.93 -15.18 -1.02
C ARG A 131 -21.14 -16.28 0.01
N ARG A 132 -21.79 -15.91 1.10
CA ARG A 132 -22.45 -16.72 2.14
C ARG A 132 -22.90 -18.12 1.65
N LEU A 133 -21.99 -19.09 1.58
CA LEU A 133 -22.33 -20.51 1.71
C LEU A 133 -22.00 -20.89 3.15
N PHE A 134 -22.83 -20.43 4.07
CA PHE A 134 -22.97 -21.09 5.37
C PHE A 134 -23.36 -22.54 5.04
N TYR A 135 -22.67 -23.51 5.66
CA TYR A 135 -22.76 -24.96 5.39
C TYR A 135 -21.86 -25.52 4.29
N ALA A 136 -20.57 -25.16 4.30
CA ALA A 136 -19.53 -26.11 3.89
C ALA A 136 -18.33 -25.97 4.83
N ARG A 137 -18.25 -26.87 5.80
CA ARG A 137 -17.09 -27.05 6.68
C ARG A 137 -15.95 -27.60 5.82
N SER A 138 -15.05 -26.74 5.38
CA SER A 138 -13.71 -27.14 4.93
C SER A 138 -12.74 -25.97 5.09
N ASN A 139 -11.52 -26.28 5.51
CA ASN A 139 -10.47 -25.41 6.04
C ASN A 139 -9.85 -24.39 5.04
N GLU A 140 -10.60 -23.84 4.09
CA GLU A 140 -10.01 -23.12 2.95
C GLU A 140 -10.04 -21.58 3.04
N GLN A 141 -10.41 -20.98 4.18
CA GLN A 141 -10.50 -19.51 4.34
C GLN A 141 -9.80 -18.93 5.58
N GLY A 142 -8.91 -19.69 6.24
CA GLY A 142 -8.40 -19.37 7.57
C GLY A 142 -6.90 -19.08 7.65
N LYS A 143 -6.38 -18.14 6.86
CA LYS A 143 -5.05 -17.56 7.16
C LYS A 143 -5.22 -16.26 7.94
N ASP A 144 -4.46 -16.15 9.03
CA ASP A 144 -4.46 -14.96 9.85
C ASP A 144 -3.93 -13.74 9.08
N PRO A 145 -4.26 -12.51 9.52
CA PRO A 145 -3.60 -11.31 9.01
C PRO A 145 -2.08 -11.43 9.16
N ILE A 146 -1.33 -11.00 8.14
CA ILE A 146 0.12 -10.84 8.27
C ILE A 146 0.36 -9.66 9.20
N ASP A 147 0.88 -9.94 10.39
CA ASP A 147 0.99 -8.96 11.45
C ASP A 147 2.02 -7.87 11.14
N ASN A 148 1.62 -6.62 11.42
CA ASN A 148 2.46 -5.43 11.29
C ASN A 148 3.18 -5.28 9.94
N LEU A 149 2.61 -5.84 8.86
CA LEU A 149 3.21 -5.84 7.53
C LEU A 149 3.48 -4.42 7.03
N ILE A 150 2.60 -3.47 7.34
CA ILE A 150 2.71 -2.09 6.87
C ILE A 150 2.99 -1.17 8.05
N VAL A 151 4.04 -0.36 7.92
CA VAL A 151 4.33 0.73 8.83
C VAL A 151 3.97 2.04 8.14
N VAL A 152 3.05 2.78 8.73
CA VAL A 152 2.60 4.09 8.23
C VAL A 152 3.15 5.19 9.12
N VAL A 153 3.61 6.28 8.51
CA VAL A 153 4.16 7.46 9.20
C VAL A 153 3.48 8.74 8.72
N ARG A 154 3.43 9.74 9.58
CA ARG A 154 3.02 11.10 9.19
C ARG A 154 4.19 11.84 8.55
N GLU A 155 4.07 12.22 7.29
CA GLU A 155 5.02 13.04 6.54
C GLU A 155 4.31 14.31 6.05
N LYS A 156 4.82 15.49 6.45
CA LYS A 156 4.29 16.81 6.04
C LYS A 156 2.76 16.92 6.18
N ARG A 157 2.22 16.47 7.32
CA ARG A 157 0.79 16.41 7.69
C ARG A 157 -0.06 15.35 6.98
N THR A 158 0.50 14.58 6.04
CA THR A 158 -0.20 13.47 5.37
C THR A 158 0.32 12.13 5.84
N TRP A 159 -0.50 11.08 5.78
CA TRP A 159 -0.06 9.72 6.06
C TRP A 159 0.61 9.11 4.83
N LYS A 160 1.73 8.41 5.05
CA LYS A 160 2.49 7.71 4.01
C LYS A 160 2.98 6.37 4.52
N ILE A 161 3.09 5.39 3.64
CA ILE A 161 3.71 4.10 3.95
C ILE A 161 5.22 4.33 4.11
N LYS A 162 5.70 4.16 5.34
CA LYS A 162 7.11 4.29 5.69
C LYS A 162 7.88 3.05 5.24
N GLU A 163 7.28 1.89 5.41
CA GLU A 163 7.95 0.61 5.26
C GLU A 163 6.92 -0.52 5.09
N LEU A 164 7.36 -1.57 4.41
CA LEU A 164 6.71 -2.86 4.32
C LEU A 164 7.63 -3.89 4.97
N ALA A 165 7.28 -4.33 6.19
CA ALA A 165 8.09 -5.19 7.05
C ALA A 165 8.07 -6.66 6.59
N VAL A 166 8.37 -6.90 5.31
CA VAL A 166 8.28 -8.23 4.69
C VAL A 166 9.24 -9.22 5.36
N ALA A 167 10.46 -8.78 5.67
CA ALA A 167 11.52 -9.62 6.23
C ALA A 167 11.17 -10.18 7.62
N ASP A 168 10.40 -9.44 8.42
CA ASP A 168 10.02 -9.79 9.79
C ASP A 168 8.62 -10.41 9.87
N SER A 169 8.04 -10.78 8.72
CA SER A 169 6.67 -11.26 8.62
C SER A 169 6.58 -12.72 8.18
N SER A 170 5.39 -13.32 8.31
CA SER A 170 5.09 -14.65 7.74
C SER A 170 5.19 -14.70 6.20
N LEU A 171 5.38 -13.55 5.54
CA LEU A 171 5.61 -13.45 4.10
C LEU A 171 7.08 -13.65 3.70
N ALA A 172 8.03 -13.54 4.63
CA ALA A 172 9.47 -13.48 4.36
C ALA A 172 9.96 -14.65 3.50
N GLY A 173 9.55 -15.88 3.83
CA GLY A 173 9.96 -17.08 3.09
C GLY A 173 9.50 -17.05 1.63
N ILE A 174 8.22 -16.74 1.39
CA ILE A 174 7.64 -16.67 0.04
C ILE A 174 8.30 -15.54 -0.76
N TYR A 175 8.47 -14.38 -0.15
CA TYR A 175 9.07 -13.23 -0.82
C TYR A 175 10.53 -13.48 -1.20
N ASN A 176 11.31 -14.08 -0.29
CA ASN A 176 12.72 -14.38 -0.54
C ASN A 176 12.88 -15.47 -1.62
N ASP A 177 12.05 -16.51 -1.60
CA ASP A 177 12.02 -17.54 -2.64
C ASP A 177 11.73 -16.93 -4.02
N LEU A 178 10.67 -16.12 -4.12
CA LEU A 178 10.34 -15.42 -5.37
C LEU A 178 11.48 -14.49 -5.80
N ARG A 179 12.08 -13.74 -4.86
CA ARG A 179 13.19 -12.83 -5.20
C ARG A 179 14.42 -13.56 -5.76
N GLN A 180 14.70 -14.78 -5.29
CA GLN A 180 15.88 -15.55 -5.68
C GLN A 180 15.64 -16.40 -6.94
N ASN A 181 14.47 -17.02 -7.03
CA ASN A 181 14.19 -18.08 -8.02
C ASN A 181 13.25 -17.63 -9.14
N PHE A 182 12.55 -16.51 -8.99
CA PHE A 182 11.60 -16.04 -9.99
C PHE A 182 12.28 -15.17 -11.05
N ASP A 183 12.34 -15.66 -12.28
CA ASP A 183 12.93 -14.93 -13.40
C ASP A 183 12.00 -13.82 -13.91
N LEU A 184 12.18 -12.61 -13.35
CA LEU A 184 11.48 -11.40 -13.79
C LEU A 184 11.82 -10.99 -15.23
N ASN A 185 12.86 -11.56 -15.84
CA ASN A 185 13.28 -11.28 -17.21
C ASN A 185 12.80 -12.35 -18.20
N LYS A 186 12.03 -13.35 -17.77
CA LYS A 186 11.57 -14.47 -18.61
C LYS A 186 11.07 -14.04 -19.98
N TYR A 187 10.19 -13.03 -20.03
CA TYR A 187 9.62 -12.52 -21.29
C TYR A 187 10.38 -11.33 -21.86
N VAL A 188 10.83 -10.41 -21.00
CA VAL A 188 11.44 -9.14 -21.41
C VAL A 188 12.61 -8.83 -20.51
N GLN A 189 13.78 -8.58 -21.10
CA GLN A 189 14.97 -8.12 -20.41
C GLN A 189 15.27 -6.66 -20.80
N MET A 190 15.51 -5.81 -19.80
CA MET A 190 16.00 -4.45 -20.05
C MET A 190 17.48 -4.48 -20.44
N THR A 191 17.85 -3.73 -21.48
CA THR A 191 19.24 -3.52 -21.90
C THR A 191 19.65 -2.07 -21.69
N SER A 192 20.90 -1.72 -21.98
CA SER A 192 21.38 -0.32 -21.94
C SER A 192 20.56 0.61 -22.82
N ASP A 193 20.12 0.13 -23.99
CA ASP A 193 19.56 0.97 -25.05
C ASP A 193 18.08 0.68 -25.35
N GLY A 194 17.48 -0.31 -24.69
CA GLY A 194 16.09 -0.69 -24.90
C GLY A 194 15.67 -1.99 -24.19
N PHE A 195 14.94 -2.83 -24.92
CA PHE A 195 14.41 -4.09 -24.42
C PHE A 195 14.77 -5.23 -25.36
N ARG A 196 15.12 -6.37 -24.79
CA ARG A 196 15.20 -7.66 -25.49
C ARG A 196 13.96 -8.46 -25.17
N PHE A 197 13.22 -8.84 -26.20
CA PHE A 197 12.13 -9.80 -26.10
C PHE A 197 12.71 -11.20 -26.23
N ASN A 198 12.49 -12.04 -25.22
CA ASN A 198 12.93 -13.43 -25.27
C ASN A 198 11.92 -14.25 -26.07
N SER A 199 12.42 -15.19 -26.87
CA SER A 199 11.55 -16.10 -27.62
C SER A 199 10.80 -17.01 -26.64
N ALA A 200 9.53 -16.69 -26.39
CA ALA A 200 8.64 -17.47 -25.54
C ALA A 200 7.30 -17.61 -26.24
N GLU A 201 6.83 -18.85 -26.39
CA GLU A 201 5.45 -19.10 -26.84
C GLU A 201 4.51 -18.93 -25.64
N ILE A 202 3.51 -18.06 -25.80
CA ILE A 202 2.53 -17.79 -24.75
C ILE A 202 1.21 -18.43 -25.16
N ASN A 203 0.92 -19.57 -24.57
CA ASN A 203 -0.36 -20.24 -24.75
C ASN A 203 -1.29 -19.91 -23.59
N PHE A 204 -2.22 -18.99 -23.79
CA PHE A 204 -3.15 -18.54 -22.75
C PHE A 204 -4.02 -19.66 -22.15
N LYS A 205 -4.17 -20.80 -22.83
CA LYS A 205 -4.91 -21.97 -22.31
C LYS A 205 -4.07 -22.78 -21.33
N THR A 206 -2.76 -22.85 -21.51
CA THR A 206 -1.86 -23.69 -20.70
C THR A 206 -0.94 -22.89 -19.76
N SER A 207 -0.78 -21.58 -19.97
CA SER A 207 0.02 -20.71 -19.10
C SER A 207 -0.56 -20.67 -17.69
N SER A 208 0.32 -20.82 -16.71
CA SER A 208 -0.04 -20.71 -15.30
C SER A 208 -0.55 -19.29 -14.96
N PRO A 209 -1.37 -19.12 -13.90
CA PRO A 209 -1.80 -17.80 -13.43
C PRO A 209 -0.62 -16.87 -13.14
N THR A 210 0.46 -17.41 -12.57
CA THR A 210 1.71 -16.70 -12.29
C THR A 210 2.40 -16.24 -13.57
N ASP A 211 2.47 -17.08 -14.60
CA ASP A 211 3.04 -16.72 -15.90
C ASP A 211 2.25 -15.58 -16.56
N LYS A 212 0.91 -15.65 -16.51
CA LYS A 212 0.04 -14.59 -17.04
C LYS A 212 0.28 -13.25 -16.35
N ARG A 213 0.45 -13.26 -15.02
CA ARG A 213 0.78 -12.05 -14.24
C ARG A 213 2.17 -11.51 -14.57
N LEU A 214 3.17 -12.38 -14.70
CA LEU A 214 4.52 -11.98 -15.11
C LEU A 214 4.54 -11.37 -16.52
N LEU A 215 3.75 -11.91 -17.45
CA LEU A 215 3.59 -11.31 -18.77
C LEU A 215 3.01 -9.90 -18.69
N ASN A 216 1.89 -9.72 -17.96
CA ASN A 216 1.27 -8.40 -17.76
C ASN A 216 2.25 -7.41 -17.12
N PHE A 217 3.00 -7.85 -16.11
CA PHE A 217 4.06 -7.06 -15.49
C PHE A 217 5.16 -6.67 -16.48
N SER A 218 5.59 -7.58 -17.34
CA SER A 218 6.60 -7.32 -18.37
C SER A 218 6.14 -6.26 -19.37
N LEU A 219 4.88 -6.33 -19.81
CA LEU A 219 4.26 -5.34 -20.69
C LEU A 219 4.14 -3.98 -20.00
N TYR A 220 3.74 -3.96 -18.73
CA TYR A 220 3.68 -2.75 -17.92
C TYR A 220 5.05 -2.08 -17.79
N LYS A 221 6.12 -2.85 -17.51
CA LYS A 221 7.50 -2.33 -17.46
C LYS A 221 7.86 -1.60 -18.76
N ILE A 222 7.59 -2.22 -19.91
CA ILE A 222 7.84 -1.61 -21.23
C ILE A 222 7.07 -0.29 -21.35
N GLN A 223 5.75 -0.32 -21.09
CA GLN A 223 4.90 0.86 -21.23
C GLN A 223 5.41 2.04 -20.39
N LYS A 224 5.77 1.81 -19.13
CA LYS A 224 6.23 2.90 -18.26
C LYS A 224 7.58 3.45 -18.69
N LEU A 225 8.51 2.60 -19.08
CA LEU A 225 9.86 3.01 -19.44
C LEU A 225 9.96 3.64 -20.83
N LEU A 226 9.06 3.30 -21.76
CA LEU A 226 8.93 4.02 -23.04
C LEU A 226 8.45 5.46 -22.86
N ASN A 227 7.64 5.71 -21.84
CA ASN A 227 7.08 7.04 -21.55
C ASN A 227 7.98 7.92 -20.67
N VAL A 228 9.17 7.45 -20.28
CA VAL A 228 10.14 8.27 -19.54
C VAL A 228 11.01 9.02 -20.54
N PRO A 229 11.03 10.37 -20.54
CA PRO A 229 11.92 11.13 -21.40
C PRO A 229 13.39 10.78 -21.07
N ARG A 230 14.11 10.25 -22.06
CA ARG A 230 15.54 9.98 -21.94
C ARG A 230 16.26 11.31 -21.67
N LYS A 231 16.82 11.48 -20.47
CA LYS A 231 17.77 12.57 -20.23
C LYS A 231 18.93 12.36 -21.20
N LYS A 232 19.12 13.28 -22.15
CA LYS A 232 20.32 13.29 -23.00
C LYS A 232 21.53 13.31 -22.07
N THR A 233 22.33 12.26 -22.13
CA THR A 233 23.68 12.25 -21.58
C THR A 233 24.41 13.43 -22.19
N GLN A 234 24.70 14.47 -21.40
CA GLN A 234 25.60 15.53 -21.83
C GLN A 234 26.95 14.87 -22.06
N GLY A 235 27.39 14.87 -23.33
CA GLY A 235 28.71 14.41 -23.71
C GLY A 235 29.76 15.18 -22.93
N PHE A 236 30.69 14.46 -22.34
CA PHE A 236 31.96 15.03 -21.89
C PHE A 236 32.66 15.63 -23.11
N PRO A 237 33.15 16.89 -23.05
CA PRO A 237 34.05 17.37 -24.08
C PRO A 237 35.38 16.63 -23.94
N LEU A 238 35.82 15.99 -25.02
CA LEU A 238 37.21 15.58 -25.20
C LEU A 238 38.08 16.84 -25.12
N SER A 239 38.92 16.94 -24.09
CA SER A 239 40.00 17.91 -24.04
C SER A 239 41.17 17.37 -24.86
N HIS A 240 41.64 18.21 -25.79
CA HIS A 240 42.85 18.07 -26.60
C HIS A 240 44.12 17.88 -25.78
#